data_AF-A0A5N7ARW4-F1
#
_entry.id   AF-A0A5N7ARW4-F1
#
_cell.length_a   1.000
_cell.length_b   1.000
_cell.length_c   1.000
_cell.angle_alpha   90.00
_cell.angle_beta   90.00
_cell.angle_gamma   90.00
#
_symmetry.space_group_name_H-M   'P 1'
#
loop_
_entity.id
_entity.type
_entity.pdbx_description
1 polymer ?
#
loop_
_entity_poly.entity_id
_entity_poly.type
_entity_poly.pdbx_seq_one_letter_code
_entity_poly.pdbx_strand_id
1 'polypeptide(L)'
;MGFGSPGTGITPTKPTPPERGSFPLDHEGECKHLIAGYLKCIKSQRGVNDEECRKLAKGYLACRMDRNLMAPDDFKNLGLIFDKENKNASEKS
;
A
#
# COMPACT_ATOMS: atom_id res chain seq x y z
N MET A 1 55.36 6.62 20.43
CA MET A 1 54.24 7.58 20.59
C MET A 1 53.25 7.31 19.46
N GLY A 2 52.00 6.87 19.60
CA GLY A 2 51.10 6.81 20.73
C GLY A 2 49.82 7.62 20.46
N PHE A 3 48.97 7.19 19.52
CA PHE A 3 47.59 7.68 19.28
C PHE A 3 46.86 6.57 18.48
N GLY A 4 45.71 5.99 18.77
CA GLY A 4 44.68 6.06 19.80
C GLY A 4 43.50 5.27 19.21
N SER A 5 43.01 4.21 19.87
CA SER A 5 41.74 3.56 19.48
C SER A 5 40.58 4.52 19.78
N PRO A 6 39.51 4.58 18.95
CA PRO A 6 38.25 3.98 19.42
C PRO A 6 37.22 3.54 18.34
N GLY A 7 36.44 2.51 18.68
CA GLY A 7 34.99 2.51 18.45
C GLY A 7 34.49 2.13 17.06
N THR A 8 34.22 0.84 16.86
CA THR A 8 33.27 0.33 15.86
C THR A 8 31.85 0.78 16.23
N GLY A 9 31.56 2.06 16.01
CA GLY A 9 30.21 2.60 16.03
C GLY A 9 29.58 2.35 14.66
N ILE A 10 28.75 1.33 14.56
CA ILE A 10 27.74 1.23 13.51
C ILE A 10 26.83 2.46 13.61
N THR A 11 27.21 3.53 12.93
CA THR A 11 26.31 4.66 12.73
C THR A 11 25.08 4.11 12.00
N PRO A 12 23.86 4.27 12.52
CA PRO A 12 22.66 4.01 11.74
C PRO A 12 22.55 5.15 10.73
N THR A 13 23.34 5.07 9.67
CA THR A 13 23.19 5.92 8.50
C THR A 13 21.82 5.58 7.94
N LYS A 14 20.83 6.41 8.26
CA LYS A 14 19.55 6.39 7.56
C LYS A 14 19.92 6.54 6.09
N PRO A 15 19.72 5.53 5.24
CA PRO A 15 20.14 5.62 3.86
C PRO A 15 19.42 6.83 3.25
N THR A 16 20.19 7.77 2.71
CA THR A 16 19.65 8.88 1.93
C THR A 16 19.03 8.27 0.67
N PRO A 17 17.75 8.57 0.35
CA PRO A 17 17.16 8.16 -0.92
C PRO A 17 18.06 8.70 -2.05
N PRO A 18 18.57 7.88 -2.98
CA PRO A 18 17.85 6.84 -3.75
C PRO A 18 18.47 5.43 -3.69
N GLU A 19 19.40 5.15 -2.77
CA GLU A 19 20.19 3.91 -2.78
C GLU A 19 19.40 2.62 -2.52
N ARG A 20 18.15 2.72 -2.11
CA ARG A 20 17.24 1.58 -1.94
C ARG A 20 16.22 1.42 -3.06
N GLY A 21 16.35 2.16 -4.16
CA GLY A 21 15.37 2.15 -5.24
C GLY A 21 14.00 2.49 -4.69
N SER A 22 13.62 3.77 -4.71
CA SER A 22 12.20 4.10 -4.70
C SER A 22 11.63 3.49 -5.96
N PHE A 23 11.20 2.23 -5.85
CA PHE A 23 10.54 1.52 -6.92
C PHE A 23 9.47 2.49 -7.42
N PRO A 24 9.36 2.75 -8.73
CA PRO A 24 8.43 3.72 -9.30
C PRO A 24 6.94 3.27 -9.15
N LEU A 25 6.60 2.61 -8.05
CA LEU A 25 5.26 2.24 -7.59
C LEU A 25 4.39 3.45 -7.24
N ASP A 26 4.97 4.65 -7.16
CA ASP A 26 4.26 5.90 -6.85
C ASP A 26 4.95 7.11 -7.52
N HIS A 27 4.77 7.24 -8.84
CA HIS A 27 5.37 8.36 -9.60
C HIS A 27 4.55 9.67 -9.47
N GLU A 28 3.29 9.59 -9.02
CA GLU A 28 2.34 10.71 -9.05
C GLU A 28 1.26 10.64 -7.94
N GLY A 29 1.21 9.57 -7.14
CA GLY A 29 0.25 9.47 -6.03
C GLY A 29 -1.23 9.48 -6.46
N GLU A 30 -1.54 8.97 -7.64
CA GLU A 30 -2.88 9.10 -8.25
C GLU A 30 -3.98 8.41 -7.42
N CYS A 31 -3.66 7.25 -6.83
CA CYS A 31 -4.57 6.51 -5.96
C CYS A 31 -4.45 6.93 -4.48
N LYS A 32 -3.69 8.00 -4.17
CA LYS A 32 -3.40 8.43 -2.78
C LYS A 32 -4.68 8.84 -2.02
N HIS A 33 -5.65 9.41 -2.72
CA HIS A 33 -6.92 9.82 -2.13
C HIS A 33 -7.74 8.61 -1.60
N LEU A 34 -7.66 7.46 -2.29
CA LEU A 34 -8.35 6.23 -1.89
C LEU A 34 -7.67 5.57 -0.68
N ILE A 35 -6.33 5.45 -0.71
CA ILE A 35 -5.59 4.88 0.43
C ILE A 35 -5.69 5.76 1.68
N ALA A 36 -5.76 7.09 1.53
CA ALA A 36 -5.99 7.99 2.65
C ALA A 36 -7.34 7.70 3.34
N GLY A 37 -8.39 7.44 2.55
CA GLY A 37 -9.69 6.99 3.05
C GLY A 37 -9.59 5.67 3.80
N TYR A 38 -8.94 4.66 3.20
CA TYR A 38 -8.74 3.35 3.83
C TYR A 38 -7.99 3.45 5.16
N LEU A 39 -6.85 4.16 5.19
CA LEU A 39 -6.05 4.34 6.40
C LEU A 39 -6.83 5.09 7.49
N LYS A 40 -7.64 6.09 7.10
CA LYS A 40 -8.53 6.79 8.03
C LYS A 40 -9.57 5.83 8.60
N CYS A 41 -10.16 4.96 7.78
CA CYS A 41 -11.13 3.96 8.22
C CYS A 41 -10.51 2.98 9.23
N ILE A 42 -9.37 2.38 8.90
CA ILE A 42 -8.66 1.46 9.81
C ILE A 42 -8.32 2.15 11.12
N LYS A 43 -7.85 3.41 11.08
CA LYS A 43 -7.53 4.19 12.27
C LYS A 43 -8.78 4.46 13.13
N SER A 44 -9.91 4.77 12.51
CA SER A 44 -11.19 4.96 13.19
C SER A 44 -11.70 3.66 13.84
N GLN A 45 -11.51 2.52 13.19
CA GLN A 45 -11.91 1.20 13.68
C GLN A 45 -10.88 0.54 14.59
N ARG A 46 -9.92 1.31 15.15
CA ARG A 46 -8.87 0.81 16.06
C ARG A 46 -8.04 -0.35 15.49
N GLY A 47 -7.78 -0.33 14.19
CA GLY A 47 -7.02 -1.38 13.50
C GLY A 47 -7.87 -2.54 12.98
N VAL A 48 -9.19 -2.54 13.20
CA VAL A 48 -10.10 -3.56 12.66
C VAL A 48 -10.40 -3.26 11.19
N ASN A 49 -10.21 -4.27 10.34
CA ASN A 49 -10.53 -4.19 8.92
C ASN A 49 -11.97 -4.62 8.65
N ASP A 50 -12.90 -3.74 9.03
CA ASP A 50 -14.34 -3.85 8.81
C ASP A 50 -14.72 -3.82 7.33
N GLU A 51 -15.95 -4.25 7.01
CA GLU A 51 -16.48 -4.26 5.64
C GLU A 51 -16.38 -2.89 4.94
N GLU A 52 -16.62 -1.80 5.67
CA GLU A 52 -16.47 -0.43 5.17
C GLU A 52 -15.01 -0.12 4.77
N CYS A 53 -14.03 -0.54 5.58
CA CYS A 53 -12.62 -0.33 5.26
C CYS A 53 -12.19 -1.21 4.09
N ARG A 54 -12.70 -2.45 4.02
CA ARG A 54 -12.46 -3.33 2.88
C ARG A 54 -12.96 -2.71 1.58
N LYS A 55 -14.14 -2.08 1.54
CA LYS A 55 -14.64 -1.40 0.33
C LYS A 55 -13.67 -0.31 -0.16
N LEU A 56 -13.10 0.46 0.77
CA LEU A 56 -12.08 1.47 0.45
C LEU A 56 -10.79 0.85 -0.07
N ALA A 57 -10.35 -0.27 0.53
CA ALA A 57 -9.19 -1.03 0.05
C ALA A 57 -9.41 -1.59 -1.36
N LYS A 58 -10.62 -2.04 -1.68
CA LYS A 58 -11.00 -2.51 -3.01
C LYS A 58 -10.83 -1.41 -4.05
N GLY A 59 -11.38 -0.22 -3.80
CA GLY A 59 -11.24 0.92 -4.70
C GLY A 59 -9.77 1.30 -4.92
N TYR A 60 -8.97 1.31 -3.84
CA TYR A 60 -7.55 1.59 -3.93
C TYR A 60 -6.81 0.58 -4.83
N LEU A 61 -7.03 -0.71 -4.64
CA LEU A 61 -6.39 -1.75 -5.46
C LEU A 61 -6.88 -1.73 -6.90
N ALA A 62 -8.18 -1.47 -7.12
CA ALA A 62 -8.73 -1.28 -8.45
C ALA A 62 -8.05 -0.14 -9.21
N CYS A 63 -7.84 1.01 -8.55
CA CYS A 63 -7.12 2.14 -9.12
C CYS A 63 -5.68 1.78 -9.50
N ARG A 64 -4.99 0.97 -8.68
CA ARG A 64 -3.63 0.53 -9.01
C ARG A 64 -3.59 -0.41 -10.20
N MET A 65 -4.58 -1.28 -10.36
CA MET A 65 -4.68 -2.18 -11.52
C MET A 65 -5.00 -1.38 -12.80
N ASP A 66 -5.96 -0.45 -12.74
CA ASP A 66 -6.37 0.39 -13.87
C ASP A 66 -5.21 1.26 -14.39
N ARG A 67 -4.41 1.82 -13.48
CA ARG A 67 -3.24 2.64 -13.81
C ARG A 67 -1.97 1.86 -14.13
N ASN A 68 -2.07 0.53 -14.26
CA ASN A 68 -0.91 -0.36 -14.49
C ASN A 68 0.19 -0.20 -13.42
N LEU A 69 -0.17 0.24 -12.21
CA LEU A 69 0.71 0.33 -11.03
C LEU A 69 0.82 -1.00 -10.29
N MET A 70 -0.05 -1.96 -10.62
CA MET A 70 -0.06 -3.32 -10.11
C MET A 70 -0.60 -4.26 -11.19
N ALA A 71 -0.12 -5.50 -11.23
CA ALA A 71 -0.67 -6.53 -12.12
C ALA A 71 -2.16 -6.75 -11.80
N PRO A 72 -3.02 -6.93 -12.82
CA PRO A 72 -4.43 -7.25 -12.60
C PRO A 72 -4.55 -8.61 -11.92
N ASP A 73 -5.26 -8.66 -10.80
CA ASP A 73 -5.51 -9.88 -10.03
C ASP A 73 -6.94 -9.86 -9.46
N ASP A 74 -7.46 -11.03 -9.10
CA ASP A 74 -8.78 -11.17 -8.51
C ASP A 74 -8.78 -10.66 -7.05
N PHE A 75 -9.79 -9.87 -6.68
CA PHE A 75 -9.94 -9.36 -5.32
C PHE A 75 -10.00 -10.48 -4.25
N LYS A 76 -10.47 -11.67 -4.63
CA LYS A 76 -10.51 -12.85 -3.76
C LYS A 76 -9.11 -13.31 -3.35
N ASN A 77 -8.15 -13.30 -4.28
CA ASN A 77 -6.76 -13.67 -4.02
C ASN A 77 -6.06 -12.63 -3.15
N LEU A 78 -6.48 -11.37 -3.26
CA LEU A 78 -6.03 -10.26 -2.42
C LEU A 78 -6.69 -10.25 -1.03
N GLY A 79 -7.48 -11.26 -0.68
CA GLY A 79 -8.17 -11.37 0.61
C GLY A 79 -9.37 -10.42 0.76
N LEU A 80 -9.83 -9.81 -0.33
CA LEU A 80 -10.99 -8.92 -0.38
C LEU A 80 -12.21 -9.67 -0.90
N ILE A 81 -12.74 -10.55 -0.05
CA ILE A 81 -13.98 -11.28 -0.33
C ILE A 81 -15.16 -10.45 0.19
N PHE A 82 -15.97 -9.94 -0.74
CA PHE A 82 -17.24 -9.28 -0.42
C PHE A 82 -18.38 -10.21 -0.84
N ASP A 83 -19.13 -10.72 0.13
CA ASP A 83 -20.25 -11.64 -0.09
C ASP A 83 -21.31 -11.09 -1.06
N LYS A 84 -21.41 -9.75 -1.18
CA LYS A 84 -22.42 -9.05 -2.00
C LYS A 84 -21.97 -8.73 -3.44
N GLU A 85 -20.74 -9.01 -3.83
CA GLU A 85 -20.17 -8.48 -5.08
C GLU A 85 -20.31 -9.40 -6.30
N ASN A 86 -20.69 -10.67 -6.11
CA ASN A 86 -20.93 -11.62 -7.20
C ASN A 86 -22.06 -11.21 -8.19
N LYS A 87 -22.76 -10.09 -7.96
CA LYS A 87 -23.84 -9.61 -8.83
C LYS A 87 -23.44 -8.49 -9.81
N ASN A 88 -22.28 -7.86 -9.68
CA ASN A 88 -21.97 -6.64 -10.46
C ASN A 88 -20.71 -6.74 -11.36
N ALA A 89 -19.92 -7.80 -11.26
CA ALA A 89 -18.77 -8.04 -12.16
C ALA A 89 -19.17 -8.61 -13.54
N SER A 90 -20.46 -8.87 -13.77
CA SER A 90 -21.04 -9.36 -15.04
C SER A 90 -22.03 -8.35 -15.63
N GLU A 91 -21.75 -7.05 -15.55
CA GLU A 91 -22.52 -6.04 -16.31
C GLU A 91 -21.62 -4.88 -16.76
N LYS A 92 -20.53 -5.23 -17.42
CA LYS A 92 -19.86 -4.32 -18.35
C LYS A 92 -19.65 -5.07 -19.65
N SER A 93 -20.76 -5.24 -20.37
CA SER A 93 -20.81 -5.74 -21.75
C SER A 93 -20.40 -4.65 -22.73
#